data_AF-A0AAU9ZVL4-F1
#
_entry.id   AF-A0AAU9ZVL4-F1
#
_cell.length_a   1.000
_cell.length_b   1.000
_cell.length_c   1.000
_cell.angle_alpha   90.00
_cell.angle_beta   90.00
_cell.angle_gamma   90.00
#
_symmetry.space_group_name_H-M   'P 1'
#
loop_
_entity.id
_entity.type
_entity.pdbx_description
1 polymer ?
#
loop_
_entity_poly.entity_id
_entity_poly.type
_entity_poly.pdbx_seq_one_letter_code
_entity_poly.pdbx_strand_id
1 'polypeptide(L)' 'MSATMVCRGPWLSPGLLLLGLLLLPAAIAFTSASPEEGDADLHCVCVKTISSGIHPKHITTLEVIKAGRHCAVPQLM' A
#
# COMPACT_ATOMS: atom_id res chain seq x y z
N MET A 1 41.96 -8.55 -29.65
CA MET A 1 42.15 -9.05 -28.28
C MET A 1 40.79 -9.06 -27.63
N SER A 2 40.21 -10.24 -27.45
CA SER A 2 38.82 -10.39 -26.97
C SER A 2 38.86 -10.87 -25.54
N ALA A 3 38.39 -10.02 -24.61
CA ALA A 3 38.26 -10.37 -23.21
C ALA A 3 36.89 -11.06 -23.00
N THR A 4 36.91 -12.36 -22.70
CA THR A 4 35.71 -13.06 -22.24
C THR A 4 35.48 -12.68 -20.78
N MET A 5 34.40 -11.95 -20.52
CA MET A 5 33.91 -11.68 -19.18
C MET A 5 33.29 -12.97 -18.63
N VAL A 6 34.07 -13.74 -17.88
CA VAL A 6 33.54 -14.83 -17.06
C VAL A 6 32.91 -14.21 -15.82
N CYS A 7 31.58 -14.06 -15.83
CA CYS A 7 30.82 -13.78 -14.63
C CYS A 7 30.98 -14.96 -13.68
N ARG A 8 32.01 -14.94 -12.83
CA ARG A 8 31.98 -15.72 -11.58
C ARG A 8 30.85 -15.11 -10.77
N GLY A 9 29.70 -15.78 -10.76
CA GLY A 9 28.53 -15.33 -10.03
C GLY A 9 28.93 -14.94 -8.61
N PRO A 10 28.26 -13.94 -7.99
CA PRO A 10 28.58 -13.55 -6.62
C PRO A 10 28.52 -14.83 -5.78
N TRP A 11 29.63 -15.24 -5.19
CA TRP A 11 29.55 -16.15 -4.07
C TRP A 11 28.80 -15.34 -3.01
N LEU A 12 27.47 -15.47 -2.97
CA LEU A 12 26.67 -14.91 -1.91
C LEU A 12 27.17 -15.60 -0.66
N SER A 13 28.06 -14.92 0.06
CA SER A 13 28.61 -15.39 1.32
C SER A 13 27.44 -15.86 2.18
N PRO A 14 27.57 -16.98 2.93
CA PRO A 14 26.48 -17.49 3.76
C PRO A 14 25.85 -16.40 4.65
N GLY A 15 26.64 -15.43 5.11
CA GLY A 15 26.15 -14.25 5.83
C GLY A 15 25.22 -13.33 5.03
N LEU A 16 25.46 -13.12 3.73
CA LEU A 16 24.61 -12.29 2.87
C LEU A 16 23.27 -12.99 2.58
N LEU A 17 23.29 -14.33 2.47
CA LEU A 17 22.08 -15.15 2.36
C LEU A 17 21.25 -15.09 3.66
N LEU A 18 21.89 -15.21 4.82
CA LEU A 18 21.20 -15.06 6.11
C LEU A 18 20.63 -13.65 6.30
N LEU A 19 21.38 -12.60 5.96
CA LEU A 19 20.90 -11.22 6.00
C LEU A 19 19.69 -11.02 5.08
N GLY A 20 19.76 -11.52 3.84
CA GLY A 20 18.63 -11.47 2.91
C GLY A 20 17.40 -12.21 3.44
N LEU A 21 17.58 -13.39 4.03
CA LEU A 21 16.50 -14.19 4.63
C LEU A 21 15.88 -13.53 5.86
N LEU A 22 16.65 -12.76 6.64
CA LEU A 22 16.15 -12.04 7.82
C LEU A 22 15.45 -10.72 7.45
N LEU A 23 15.89 -10.07 6.38
CA LEU A 23 15.32 -8.81 5.89
C LEU A 23 14.01 -9.03 5.08
N LEU A 24 13.86 -10.19 4.42
CA LEU A 24 12.66 -10.52 3.64
C LEU A 24 11.36 -10.48 4.48
N PRO A 25 11.28 -11.13 5.66
CA PRO A 25 10.11 -11.11 6.52
C PRO A 25 9.77 -9.72 7.04
N ALA A 26 10.79 -8.91 7.35
CA ALA A 26 10.59 -7.53 7.82
C ALA A 26 9.94 -6.68 6.72
N ALA A 27 10.45 -6.76 5.48
CA ALA A 27 9.88 -6.03 4.35
C ALA A 27 8.42 -6.43 4.06
N ILE A 28 8.10 -7.72 4.15
CA ILE A 28 6.73 -8.22 3.94
C ILE A 28 5.79 -7.66 5.01
N ALA A 29 6.20 -7.64 6.28
CA ALA A 29 5.40 -7.11 7.39
C ALA A 29 5.11 -5.60 7.25
N PHE A 30 6.06 -4.81 6.73
CA PHE A 30 5.83 -3.38 6.48
C PHE A 30 4.88 -3.13 5.30
N THR A 31 4.84 -4.02 4.31
CA THR A 31 3.88 -3.91 3.19
C THR A 31 2.48 -4.42 3.53
N SER A 32 2.36 -5.34 4.49
CA SER A 32 1.07 -5.85 4.97
C SER A 32 0.47 -5.02 6.09
N ALA A 33 1.22 -4.08 6.68
CA ALA A 33 0.71 -3.11 7.64
C ALA A 33 0.02 -1.91 6.94
N SER A 34 -0.51 -2.11 5.73
CA SER A 34 -1.64 -1.29 5.32
C SER A 34 -2.76 -1.62 6.31
N PRO A 35 -3.35 -0.63 7.01
CA PRO A 35 -4.52 -0.91 7.82
C PRO A 35 -5.50 -1.67 6.93
N GLU A 36 -6.00 -2.79 7.44
CA GLU A 36 -7.12 -3.54 6.87
C GLU A 36 -8.33 -2.60 6.88
N GLU A 37 -8.32 -1.64 5.97
CA GLU A 37 -9.47 -0.87 5.53
C GLU A 37 -10.36 -1.91 4.87
N GLY A 38 -11.45 -2.22 5.57
CA GLY A 38 -12.20 -3.45 5.40
C GLY A 38 -12.40 -3.85 3.95
N ASP A 39 -12.32 -5.16 3.73
CA ASP A 39 -12.77 -5.91 2.56
C ASP A 39 -14.31 -5.77 2.39
N ALA A 40 -14.81 -4.54 2.43
CA ALA A 40 -16.16 -4.21 2.00
C ALA A 40 -16.02 -3.83 0.54
N ASP A 41 -16.24 -4.80 -0.35
CA ASP A 41 -16.55 -4.64 -1.77
C ASP A 41 -16.00 -3.33 -2.37
N LEU A 42 -14.76 -3.37 -2.85
CA LEU A 42 -13.84 -2.24 -3.02
C LEU A 42 -14.34 -1.10 -3.96
N HIS A 43 -15.56 -1.16 -4.47
CA HIS A 43 -16.20 -0.10 -5.24
C HIS A 43 -16.51 1.14 -4.38
N CYS A 44 -16.73 2.29 -5.01
CA CYS A 44 -17.12 3.49 -4.28
C CYS A 44 -18.43 3.27 -3.51
N VAL A 45 -18.43 3.51 -2.19
CA VAL A 45 -19.59 3.29 -1.31
C VAL A 45 -20.63 4.41 -1.47
N CYS A 46 -20.19 5.65 -1.70
CA CYS A 46 -21.06 6.79 -1.91
C CYS A 46 -21.64 6.79 -3.33
N VAL A 47 -22.93 6.48 -3.44
CA VAL A 47 -23.67 6.57 -4.72
C VAL A 47 -23.92 8.02 -5.14
N LYS A 48 -24.08 8.93 -4.17
CA LYS A 48 -24.33 10.35 -4.39
C LYS A 48 -23.68 11.20 -3.31
N THR A 49 -23.06 12.29 -3.73
CA THR A 49 -22.50 13.30 -2.84
C THR A 49 -23.34 14.57 -2.84
N ILE A 50 -23.27 15.31 -1.74
CA ILE A 50 -23.90 16.63 -1.63
C ILE A 50 -22.87 17.67 -2.06
N SER A 51 -23.15 18.41 -3.13
CA SER A 51 -22.29 19.50 -3.61
C SER A 51 -22.60 20.86 -2.96
N SER A 52 -23.74 20.98 -2.27
CA SER A 52 -24.07 22.16 -1.49
C SER A 52 -23.29 22.17 -0.17
N GLY A 53 -22.90 23.37 0.28
CA GLY A 53 -22.18 23.52 1.55
C GLY A 53 -22.95 22.95 2.75
N ILE A 54 -22.28 22.12 3.55
CA ILE A 54 -22.81 21.57 4.80
C ILE A 54 -22.23 22.40 5.95
N HIS A 55 -23.08 22.83 6.89
CA HIS A 55 -22.61 23.60 8.04
C HIS A 55 -21.93 22.67 9.07
N PRO A 56 -20.69 22.94 9.53
CA PRO A 56 -19.95 22.01 10.38
C PRO A 56 -20.65 21.63 11.69
N LYS A 57 -21.51 22.50 12.23
CA LYS A 57 -22.28 22.21 13.45
C LYS A 57 -23.24 21.02 13.31
N HIS A 58 -23.59 20.63 12.08
CA HIS A 58 -24.50 19.53 11.80
C HIS A 58 -23.75 18.20 11.58
N ILE A 59 -22.42 18.19 11.66
CA ILE A 59 -21.57 17.01 11.47
C ILE A 59 -21.18 16.48 12.84
N THR A 60 -21.62 15.27 13.17
CA THR A 60 -21.26 14.61 14.45
C THR A 60 -19.95 13.86 14.33
N THR A 61 -19.76 13.15 13.22
CA THR A 61 -18.55 12.41 12.87
C THR A 61 -18.30 12.64 11.41
N LEU A 62 -17.03 12.75 11.01
CA LEU A 62 -16.61 12.83 9.63
C LEU A 62 -15.61 11.71 9.37
N GLU A 63 -15.93 10.82 8.46
CA GLU A 63 -15.03 9.77 8.00
C GLU A 63 -14.45 10.14 6.64
N VAL A 64 -13.14 9.99 6.50
CA VAL A 64 -12.41 10.33 5.27
C VAL A 64 -11.88 9.06 4.65
N ILE A 65 -12.42 8.70 3.50
CA ILE A 65 -12.01 7.52 2.74
C ILE A 65 -11.10 8.00 1.62
N LYS A 66 -9.85 7.52 1.63
CA LYS A 66 -8.88 7.86 0.58
C LYS A 66 -9.23 7.15 -0.72
N ALA A 67 -8.72 7.69 -1.83
CA ALA A 67 -8.78 6.98 -3.10
C ALA A 67 -8.05 5.63 -2.98
N GLY A 68 -8.75 4.56 -3.35
CA GLY A 68 -8.27 3.19 -3.35
C GLY A 68 -8.09 2.64 -4.76
N ARG A 69 -7.60 1.40 -4.87
CA ARG A 69 -7.38 0.72 -6.17
C ARG A 69 -8.66 0.54 -6.99
N HIS A 70 -9.80 0.52 -6.32
CA HIS A 70 -11.10 0.22 -6.90
C HIS A 70 -12.07 1.42 -6.84
N CYS A 71 -11.65 2.52 -6.19
CA CYS A 71 -12.33 3.81 -6.23
C CYS A 71 -11.28 4.93 -6.26
N ALA A 72 -11.04 5.51 -7.44
CA ALA A 72 -10.02 6.55 -7.62
C ALA A 72 -10.41 7.92 -7.01
N VAL A 73 -11.63 8.05 -6.50
CA VAL A 73 -12.19 9.28 -5.97
C VAL A 73 -12.20 9.21 -4.44
N PRO A 74 -11.61 10.18 -3.73
CA PRO A 74 -11.73 10.24 -2.27
C PRO A 74 -13.18 10.55 -1.88
N GLN A 75 -13.65 9.96 -0.78
CA GLN A 75 -15.01 10.10 -0.29
C GLN A 75 -15.03 10.65 1.15
N LEU A 76 -16.12 11.32 1.49
CA LEU A 76 -16.41 11.86 2.81
C LEU A 76 -17.78 11.36 3.24
N MET A 77 -17.85 10.78 4.44
CA MET A 77 -19.10 10.30 5.06
C MET A 77 -19.38 11.06 6.35
#